data_AF-A0A7K2W9P3-F1
#
_entry.id   AF-A0A7K2W9P3-F1
#
_cell.length_a   1.000
_cell.length_b   1.000
_cell.length_c   1.000
_cell.angle_alpha   90.00
_cell.angle_beta   90.00
_cell.angle_gamma   90.00
#
_symmetry.space_group_name_H-M   'P 1'
#
loop_
_entity.id
_entity.type
_entity.pdbx_description
1 polymer ?
#
loop_
_entity_poly.entity_id
_entity_poly.type
_entity_poly.pdbx_seq_one_letter_code
_entity_poly.pdbx_strand_id
1 'polypeptide(L)'
;MAAPAFADPADGSHRVLAGVGSDTTQDVVNGLSEVIGSPKTIASYNATGSATIQTRDSGCVIDRPDGSSAGIDALRASLANNDGCLDFARSSRGTADTSTSKLTWIPFAKDAVTIAVRSNSALNNNLDLSTAQLNQIFSCQLTSLNGVTLTPLLPQKNSGTRTFFLDKIGVTEAQVGSCVREMQEHNGVELTGAGDIAPYSVAQYLAQTGGVVTDRHGVTVLGKVNGVAPTSKGALNTAFPYSRDVYNVVPTAKLTDATVAATFVGASSKVCTNSGTIQDYGFGAIANCGDTSLKGER
;
A
#
# COMPACT_ATOMS: atom_id res chain seq x y z
N MET A 1 -7.14 2.56 -22.85
CA MET A 1 -7.16 1.46 -21.87
C MET A 1 -5.72 0.99 -21.72
N ALA A 2 -5.13 1.17 -20.54
CA ALA A 2 -3.80 0.66 -20.22
C ALA A 2 -3.85 -0.87 -20.16
N ALA A 3 -2.81 -1.55 -20.64
CA ALA A 3 -2.68 -2.99 -20.44
C ALA A 3 -2.60 -3.31 -18.93
N PRO A 4 -3.13 -4.45 -18.46
CA PRO A 4 -3.03 -4.82 -17.06
C PRO A 4 -1.55 -4.83 -16.65
N ALA A 5 -1.25 -4.21 -15.50
CA ALA A 5 0.10 -4.20 -14.96
C ALA A 5 0.59 -5.63 -14.69
N PHE A 6 1.77 -5.97 -15.21
CA PHE A 6 2.42 -7.25 -14.92
C PHE A 6 2.84 -7.33 -13.46
N ALA A 7 2.83 -8.55 -12.91
CA ALA A 7 3.13 -8.78 -11.51
C ALA A 7 4.60 -8.53 -11.17
N ASP A 8 5.50 -8.77 -12.11
CA ASP A 8 6.92 -8.45 -12.00
C ASP A 8 7.36 -7.86 -13.34
N PRO A 9 8.48 -7.13 -13.40
CA PRO A 9 9.07 -6.75 -14.67
C PRO A 9 9.29 -8.02 -15.51
N ALA A 10 8.98 -7.97 -16.81
CA ALA A 10 9.16 -9.13 -17.68
C ALA A 10 10.59 -9.68 -17.56
N ASP A 11 10.75 -11.01 -17.65
CA ASP A 11 12.07 -11.66 -17.53
C ASP A 11 13.13 -10.97 -18.41
N GLY A 12 14.27 -10.63 -17.80
CA GLY A 12 15.35 -9.86 -18.44
C GLY A 12 15.13 -8.33 -18.45
N SER A 13 14.01 -7.80 -17.95
CA SER A 13 13.75 -6.37 -17.77
C SER A 13 14.24 -5.88 -16.40
N HIS A 14 15.52 -6.10 -16.10
CA HIS A 14 16.18 -5.59 -14.89
C HIS A 14 16.51 -4.12 -15.07
N ARG A 15 15.48 -3.28 -15.00
CA ARG A 15 15.59 -1.82 -15.15
C ARG A 15 16.44 -1.22 -14.02
N VAL A 16 16.87 0.01 -14.23
CA VAL A 16 17.90 0.67 -13.40
C VAL A 16 17.52 0.73 -11.92
N LEU A 17 16.27 1.07 -11.60
CA LEU A 17 15.79 1.21 -10.23
C LEU A 17 14.90 0.03 -9.84
N ALA A 18 15.45 -0.91 -9.08
CA ALA A 18 14.72 -2.07 -8.56
C ALA A 18 14.05 -1.76 -7.21
N GLY A 19 12.76 -2.10 -7.08
CA GLY A 19 12.02 -1.89 -5.85
C GLY A 19 10.91 -2.90 -5.57
N VAL A 20 10.59 -3.00 -4.28
CA VAL A 20 9.78 -4.05 -3.63
C VAL A 20 8.92 -3.45 -2.52
N GLY A 21 8.12 -4.26 -1.81
CA GLY A 21 7.38 -3.84 -0.63
C GLY A 21 5.90 -3.63 -0.91
N SER A 22 5.32 -2.57 -0.35
CA SER A 22 3.87 -2.31 -0.29
C SER A 22 3.04 -2.83 -1.48
N ASP A 23 2.11 -3.74 -1.19
CA ASP A 23 1.09 -4.23 -2.13
C ASP A 23 0.11 -3.11 -2.47
N THR A 24 -0.26 -2.27 -1.49
CA THR A 24 -1.11 -1.09 -1.66
C THR A 24 -0.67 -0.25 -2.87
N THR A 25 0.64 -0.06 -3.04
CA THR A 25 1.20 0.81 -4.09
C THR A 25 1.86 0.06 -5.24
N GLN A 26 1.88 -1.28 -5.22
CA GLN A 26 2.59 -2.05 -6.24
C GLN A 26 2.03 -1.74 -7.63
N ASP A 27 0.70 -1.71 -7.79
CA ASP A 27 0.11 -1.62 -9.12
C ASP A 27 0.28 -0.23 -9.74
N VAL A 28 0.14 0.84 -8.94
CA VAL A 28 0.41 2.21 -9.42
C VAL A 28 1.87 2.39 -9.78
N VAL A 29 2.81 1.80 -9.02
CA VAL A 29 4.23 1.86 -9.35
C VAL A 29 4.54 0.99 -10.58
N ASN A 30 3.86 -0.14 -10.79
CA ASN A 30 3.97 -0.91 -12.03
C ASN A 30 3.45 -0.10 -13.23
N GLY A 31 2.31 0.58 -13.10
CA GLY A 31 1.79 1.49 -14.13
C GLY A 31 2.74 2.65 -14.43
N LEU A 32 3.31 3.27 -13.39
CA LEU A 32 4.34 4.31 -13.54
C LEU A 32 5.60 3.76 -14.22
N SER A 33 5.98 2.52 -13.92
CA SER A 33 7.14 1.87 -14.52
C SER A 33 7.03 1.75 -16.05
N GLU A 34 5.81 1.64 -16.58
CA GLU A 34 5.53 1.57 -18.02
C GLU A 34 5.50 2.92 -18.71
N VAL A 35 5.50 4.04 -17.99
CA VAL A 35 5.49 5.39 -18.59
C VAL A 35 6.74 6.21 -18.26
N ILE A 36 7.49 5.83 -17.23
CA ILE A 36 8.70 6.54 -16.79
C ILE A 36 9.96 6.01 -17.49
N GLY A 37 10.62 6.92 -18.23
CA GLY A 37 11.94 6.70 -18.84
C GLY A 37 11.91 6.19 -20.28
N SER A 38 13.01 6.45 -20.99
CA SER A 38 13.34 5.87 -22.30
C SER A 38 14.85 5.63 -22.37
N PRO A 39 15.36 4.43 -22.03
CA PRO A 39 14.62 3.21 -21.67
C PRO A 39 13.90 3.30 -20.31
N LYS A 40 12.96 2.38 -20.05
CA LYS A 40 12.17 2.33 -18.80
C LYS A 40 13.08 2.24 -17.58
N THR A 41 12.80 3.06 -16.57
CA THR A 41 13.72 3.27 -15.44
C THR A 41 13.42 2.39 -14.23
N ILE A 42 12.14 2.15 -13.93
CA ILE A 42 11.71 1.46 -12.69
C ILE A 42 11.42 -0.01 -12.96
N ALA A 43 12.04 -0.91 -12.21
CA ALA A 43 11.68 -2.32 -12.07
C ALA A 43 10.94 -2.51 -10.74
N SER A 44 9.63 -2.67 -10.80
CA SER A 44 8.77 -2.83 -9.62
C SER A 44 8.31 -4.28 -9.50
N TYR A 45 8.78 -4.96 -8.45
CA TYR A 45 8.46 -6.36 -8.16
C TYR A 45 7.30 -6.43 -7.18
N ASN A 46 6.27 -7.22 -7.45
CA ASN A 46 5.09 -7.31 -6.59
C ASN A 46 5.39 -7.93 -5.22
N ALA A 47 4.53 -7.62 -4.26
CA ALA A 47 4.61 -8.21 -2.92
C ALA A 47 4.20 -9.69 -2.88
N THR A 48 3.36 -10.12 -3.82
CA THR A 48 2.88 -11.51 -3.95
C THR A 48 3.34 -12.14 -5.27
N GLY A 49 3.52 -13.45 -5.28
CA GLY A 49 4.04 -14.20 -6.43
C GLY A 49 4.92 -15.37 -6.00
N SER A 50 5.98 -15.62 -6.75
CA SER A 50 7.01 -16.61 -6.39
C SER A 50 7.65 -16.30 -5.03
N ALA A 51 8.14 -17.34 -4.33
CA ALA A 51 8.78 -17.16 -3.02
C ALA A 51 10.02 -16.24 -3.06
N THR A 52 10.75 -16.26 -4.17
CA THR A 52 11.92 -15.42 -4.40
C THR A 52 11.78 -14.60 -5.68
N ILE A 53 12.53 -13.51 -5.75
CA ILE A 53 12.67 -12.64 -6.94
C ILE A 53 14.14 -12.41 -7.25
N GLN A 54 14.47 -12.23 -8.52
CA GLN A 54 15.80 -11.81 -8.96
C GLN A 54 15.75 -10.36 -9.43
N THR A 55 16.42 -9.45 -8.73
CA THR A 55 16.27 -8.00 -8.99
C THR A 55 17.26 -7.44 -10.00
N ARG A 56 18.29 -8.22 -10.37
CA ARG A 56 19.37 -7.84 -11.31
C ARG A 56 19.64 -8.97 -12.30
N ASP A 57 20.30 -8.66 -13.43
CA ASP A 57 20.65 -9.64 -14.48
C ASP A 57 21.45 -10.84 -13.94
N SER A 58 22.28 -10.62 -12.92
CA SER A 58 23.08 -11.65 -12.26
C SER A 58 23.06 -11.47 -10.75
N GLY A 59 22.93 -12.56 -10.00
CA GLY A 59 22.85 -12.51 -8.53
C GLY A 59 21.56 -11.86 -8.05
N CYS A 60 21.55 -11.31 -6.83
CA CYS A 60 20.41 -10.61 -6.24
C CYS A 60 19.08 -11.40 -6.27
N VAL A 61 19.16 -12.69 -5.92
CA VAL A 61 17.99 -13.50 -5.60
C VAL A 61 17.67 -13.29 -4.13
N ILE A 62 16.52 -12.69 -3.85
CA ILE A 62 16.06 -12.39 -2.48
C ILE A 62 14.67 -13.00 -2.25
N ASP A 63 14.34 -13.26 -0.99
CA ASP A 63 12.98 -13.60 -0.59
C ASP A 63 12.04 -12.44 -0.96
N ARG A 64 10.86 -12.76 -1.50
CA ARG A 64 9.89 -11.75 -1.95
C ARG A 64 9.35 -10.96 -0.76
N PRO A 65 9.57 -9.63 -0.69
CA PRO A 65 9.09 -8.84 0.44
C PRO A 65 7.59 -8.54 0.31
N ASP A 66 6.80 -9.07 1.25
CA ASP A 66 5.35 -8.89 1.34
C ASP A 66 4.99 -7.77 2.33
N GLY A 67 4.48 -6.66 1.82
CA GLY A 67 4.11 -5.47 2.60
C GLY A 67 5.20 -4.41 2.78
N SER A 68 4.80 -3.23 3.31
CA SER A 68 5.68 -2.07 3.49
C SER A 68 6.85 -2.34 4.44
N SER A 69 6.61 -3.05 5.56
CA SER A 69 7.70 -3.39 6.49
C SER A 69 8.73 -4.28 5.84
N ALA A 70 8.28 -5.34 5.16
CA ALA A 70 9.18 -6.28 4.53
C ALA A 70 10.03 -5.59 3.45
N GLY A 71 9.43 -4.72 2.62
CA GLY A 71 10.17 -3.97 1.61
C GLY A 71 11.23 -3.03 2.20
N ILE A 72 10.88 -2.28 3.25
CA ILE A 72 11.82 -1.39 3.95
C ILE A 72 12.95 -2.22 4.58
N ASP A 73 12.63 -3.33 5.25
CA ASP A 73 13.63 -4.19 5.88
C ASP A 73 14.55 -4.86 4.83
N ALA A 74 14.02 -5.25 3.67
CA ALA A 74 14.82 -5.77 2.56
C ALA A 74 15.76 -4.70 1.97
N LEU A 75 15.29 -3.45 1.79
CA LEU A 75 16.15 -2.34 1.35
C LEU A 75 17.26 -2.07 2.38
N ARG A 76 16.95 -2.09 3.67
CA ARG A 76 17.95 -1.93 4.75
C ARG A 76 18.99 -3.05 4.73
N ALA A 77 18.56 -4.29 4.51
CA ALA A 77 19.46 -5.43 4.38
C ALA A 77 20.40 -5.26 3.18
N SER A 78 19.87 -4.87 2.01
CA SER A 78 20.67 -4.58 0.81
C SER A 78 21.71 -3.49 1.06
N LEU A 79 21.34 -2.43 1.79
CA LEU A 79 22.27 -1.37 2.19
C LEU A 79 23.34 -1.84 3.17
N ALA A 80 22.96 -2.64 4.18
CA ALA A 80 23.90 -3.17 5.17
C ALA A 80 24.92 -4.13 4.53
N ASN A 81 24.47 -4.92 3.56
CA ASN A 81 25.32 -5.84 2.79
C ASN A 81 26.11 -5.13 1.68
N ASN A 82 25.74 -3.89 1.34
CA ASN A 82 26.28 -3.13 0.21
C ASN A 82 26.25 -3.94 -1.11
N ASP A 83 25.16 -4.68 -1.34
CA ASP A 83 25.01 -5.60 -2.48
C ASP A 83 24.36 -4.95 -3.71
N GLY A 84 23.71 -3.79 -3.53
CA GLY A 84 23.02 -3.08 -4.61
C GLY A 84 21.82 -3.84 -5.19
N CYS A 85 21.27 -4.80 -4.46
CA CYS A 85 20.13 -5.58 -4.93
C CYS A 85 18.81 -4.80 -4.94
N LEU A 86 18.68 -3.73 -4.14
CA LEU A 86 17.49 -2.88 -4.12
C LEU A 86 17.87 -1.40 -4.11
N ASP A 87 17.12 -0.58 -4.84
CA ASP A 87 17.30 0.88 -4.90
C ASP A 87 16.24 1.63 -4.11
N PHE A 88 15.04 1.07 -4.02
CA PHE A 88 13.94 1.68 -3.28
C PHE A 88 12.97 0.62 -2.72
N ALA A 89 12.16 1.04 -1.76
CA ALA A 89 11.03 0.27 -1.26
C ALA A 89 9.76 1.09 -1.42
N ARG A 90 8.65 0.44 -1.78
CA ARG A 90 7.33 1.04 -1.77
C ARG A 90 6.75 0.96 -0.37
N SER A 91 6.13 2.04 0.11
CA SER A 91 5.54 2.10 1.45
C SER A 91 4.19 2.80 1.47
N SER A 92 3.23 2.19 2.15
CA SER A 92 1.95 2.79 2.49
C SER A 92 1.88 3.21 3.96
N ARG A 93 3.03 3.44 4.60
CA ARG A 93 3.16 4.04 5.94
C ARG A 93 4.34 4.99 6.00
N GLY A 94 4.31 5.93 6.95
CA GLY A 94 5.44 6.77 7.29
C GLY A 94 6.51 6.02 8.11
N THR A 95 7.42 6.79 8.69
CA THR A 95 8.50 6.29 9.56
C THR A 95 7.95 5.73 10.87
N ALA A 96 8.34 4.52 11.23
CA ALA A 96 8.15 3.90 12.54
C ALA A 96 9.38 4.04 13.46
N ASP A 97 10.57 4.27 12.89
CA ASP A 97 11.82 4.47 13.63
C ASP A 97 12.60 5.65 13.03
N THR A 98 12.84 6.68 13.83
CA THR A 98 13.59 7.89 13.46
C THR A 98 14.93 8.01 14.18
N SER A 99 15.44 6.91 14.75
CA SER A 99 16.74 6.88 15.44
C SER A 99 17.91 7.20 14.51
N THR A 100 17.74 6.96 13.21
CA THR A 100 18.67 7.38 12.16
C THR A 100 17.92 8.09 11.03
N SER A 101 18.66 8.58 10.04
CA SER A 101 18.13 9.17 8.81
C SER A 101 18.62 8.44 7.56
N LYS A 102 18.91 7.13 7.66
CA LYS A 102 19.46 6.34 6.55
C LYS A 102 18.53 6.24 5.34
N LEU A 103 17.22 6.30 5.56
CA LEU A 103 16.20 6.25 4.53
C LEU A 103 15.39 7.56 4.48
N THR A 104 14.86 7.88 3.32
CA THR A 104 13.98 9.02 3.05
C THR A 104 12.68 8.51 2.44
N TRP A 105 11.54 8.90 3.01
CA TRP A 105 10.20 8.58 2.52
C TRP A 105 9.75 9.71 1.61
N ILE A 106 9.77 9.47 0.30
CA ILE A 106 9.38 10.47 -0.68
C ILE A 106 7.90 10.26 -1.02
N PRO A 107 6.98 11.14 -0.57
CA PRO A 107 5.56 10.96 -0.81
C PRO A 107 5.25 11.22 -2.28
N PHE A 108 4.35 10.44 -2.87
CA PHE A 108 3.94 10.66 -4.27
C PHE A 108 2.44 10.74 -4.50
N ALA A 109 1.63 10.21 -3.59
CA ALA A 109 0.17 10.24 -3.72
C ALA A 109 -0.54 10.11 -2.37
N LYS A 110 -1.85 10.36 -2.38
CA LYS A 110 -2.75 10.15 -1.25
C LYS A 110 -3.51 8.84 -1.42
N ASP A 111 -3.58 8.07 -0.35
CA ASP A 111 -4.47 6.92 -0.17
C ASP A 111 -5.40 7.16 1.03
N ALA A 112 -6.44 6.34 1.16
CA ALA A 112 -7.21 6.20 2.38
C ALA A 112 -7.48 4.73 2.67
N VAL A 113 -7.58 4.39 3.95
CA VAL A 113 -7.93 3.03 4.39
C VAL A 113 -9.28 3.07 5.10
N THR A 114 -10.27 2.43 4.51
CA THR A 114 -11.58 2.23 5.13
C THR A 114 -11.77 0.77 5.51
N ILE A 115 -12.98 0.37 5.89
CA ILE A 115 -13.36 -1.02 6.06
C ILE A 115 -14.16 -1.54 4.86
N ALA A 116 -13.96 -2.80 4.53
CA ALA A 116 -14.72 -3.54 3.55
C ALA A 116 -15.47 -4.69 4.23
N VAL A 117 -16.68 -4.94 3.74
CA VAL A 117 -17.51 -6.10 4.09
C VAL A 117 -18.11 -6.66 2.81
N ARG A 118 -18.73 -7.85 2.87
CA ARG A 118 -19.48 -8.37 1.73
C ARG A 118 -20.75 -7.55 1.46
N SER A 119 -21.02 -7.25 0.19
CA SER A 119 -22.24 -6.56 -0.25
C SER A 119 -23.54 -7.26 0.18
N ASN A 120 -23.53 -8.59 0.25
CA ASN A 120 -24.67 -9.42 0.65
C ASN A 120 -24.75 -9.72 2.15
N SER A 121 -23.90 -9.11 2.98
CA SER A 121 -23.95 -9.24 4.43
C SER A 121 -24.91 -8.24 5.06
N ALA A 122 -25.52 -8.61 6.19
CA ALA A 122 -26.25 -7.67 7.05
C ALA A 122 -25.35 -6.55 7.63
N LEU A 123 -24.02 -6.71 7.64
CA LEU A 123 -23.09 -5.63 7.97
C LEU A 123 -23.23 -4.45 7.00
N ASN A 124 -23.59 -4.70 5.73
CA ASN A 124 -23.75 -3.66 4.73
C ASN A 124 -25.02 -2.80 4.93
N ASN A 125 -25.90 -3.18 5.87
CA ASN A 125 -27.08 -2.38 6.21
C ASN A 125 -26.66 -1.12 6.96
N ASN A 126 -26.54 0.00 6.23
CA ASN A 126 -26.01 1.27 6.72
C ASN A 126 -24.59 1.14 7.29
N LEU A 127 -23.66 0.66 6.47
CA LEU A 127 -22.25 0.45 6.82
C LEU A 127 -21.52 1.77 7.13
N ASP A 128 -21.61 2.19 8.38
CA ASP A 128 -20.97 3.38 8.93
C ASP A 128 -20.53 3.08 10.36
N LEU A 129 -19.22 2.95 10.55
CA LEU A 129 -18.64 2.57 11.83
C LEU A 129 -17.89 3.74 12.44
N SER A 130 -18.08 3.94 13.74
CA SER A 130 -17.25 4.88 14.49
C SER A 130 -15.84 4.30 14.72
N THR A 131 -14.86 5.18 14.93
CA THR A 131 -13.51 4.76 15.35
C THR A 131 -13.56 3.87 16.61
N ALA A 132 -14.45 4.18 17.55
CA ALA A 132 -14.61 3.41 18.78
C ALA A 132 -15.17 2.00 18.51
N GLN A 133 -16.13 1.84 17.60
CA GLN A 133 -16.62 0.52 17.19
C GLN A 133 -15.50 -0.27 16.52
N LEU A 134 -14.73 0.35 15.61
CA LEU A 134 -13.60 -0.34 14.97
C LEU A 134 -12.56 -0.80 16.01
N ASN A 135 -12.21 0.05 16.98
CA ASN A 135 -11.36 -0.36 18.10
C ASN A 135 -11.91 -1.61 18.82
N GLN A 136 -13.20 -1.58 19.19
CA GLN A 136 -13.85 -2.69 19.89
C GLN A 136 -13.94 -3.97 19.04
N ILE A 137 -14.13 -3.85 17.73
CA ILE A 137 -14.16 -4.99 16.80
C ILE A 137 -12.79 -5.67 16.76
N PHE A 138 -11.72 -4.90 16.53
CA PHE A 138 -10.37 -5.44 16.37
C PHE A 138 -9.66 -5.79 17.70
N SER A 139 -10.21 -5.37 18.83
CA SER A 139 -9.85 -5.85 20.19
C SER A 139 -10.79 -6.93 20.73
N CYS A 140 -11.71 -7.43 19.89
CA CYS A 140 -12.69 -8.48 20.20
C CYS A 140 -13.65 -8.18 21.38
N GLN A 141 -13.89 -6.89 21.67
CA GLN A 141 -14.89 -6.44 22.64
C GLN A 141 -16.29 -6.35 22.03
N LEU A 142 -16.39 -5.99 20.76
CA LEU A 142 -17.64 -6.03 19.98
C LEU A 142 -17.60 -7.23 19.04
N THR A 143 -18.40 -8.26 19.34
CA THR A 143 -18.36 -9.56 18.65
C THR A 143 -19.56 -9.83 17.75
N SER A 144 -20.56 -8.94 17.75
CA SER A 144 -21.67 -8.98 16.80
C SER A 144 -22.13 -7.59 16.40
N LEU A 145 -22.63 -7.46 15.17
CA LEU A 145 -23.20 -6.23 14.63
C LEU A 145 -24.29 -6.60 13.61
N ASN A 146 -25.41 -5.88 13.60
CA ASN A 146 -26.54 -6.14 12.68
C ASN A 146 -27.01 -7.61 12.66
N GLY A 147 -26.95 -8.30 13.80
CA GLY A 147 -27.38 -9.68 13.95
C GLY A 147 -26.43 -10.73 13.39
N VAL A 148 -25.22 -10.34 12.93
CA VAL A 148 -24.18 -11.29 12.53
C VAL A 148 -23.01 -11.28 13.51
N THR A 149 -22.41 -12.44 13.73
CA THR A 149 -21.13 -12.56 14.46
C THR A 149 -20.03 -11.96 13.62
N LEU A 150 -19.21 -11.09 14.22
CA LEU A 150 -18.10 -10.44 13.56
C LEU A 150 -16.90 -11.37 13.46
N THR A 151 -16.27 -11.39 12.28
CA THR A 151 -15.03 -12.12 12.00
C THR A 151 -14.00 -11.14 11.44
N PRO A 152 -13.40 -10.29 12.29
CA PRO A 152 -12.44 -9.29 11.84
C PRO A 152 -11.21 -9.93 11.21
N LEU A 153 -10.73 -9.31 10.13
CA LEU A 153 -9.56 -9.72 9.38
C LEU A 153 -8.57 -8.56 9.33
N LEU A 154 -7.29 -8.85 9.52
CA LEU A 154 -6.20 -7.91 9.25
C LEU A 154 -5.26 -8.49 8.21
N PRO A 155 -4.57 -7.64 7.45
CA PRO A 155 -3.38 -8.06 6.72
C PRO A 155 -2.34 -8.72 7.62
N GLN A 156 -1.39 -9.42 7.01
CA GLN A 156 -0.15 -9.90 7.61
C GLN A 156 0.58 -8.81 8.41
N LYS A 157 1.30 -9.18 9.47
CA LYS A 157 1.97 -8.24 10.40
C LYS A 157 2.89 -7.19 9.75
N ASN A 158 3.45 -7.49 8.58
CA ASN A 158 4.36 -6.59 7.86
C ASN A 158 3.64 -5.61 6.91
N SER A 159 2.31 -5.66 6.85
CA SER A 159 1.51 -4.75 6.03
C SER A 159 1.51 -3.32 6.57
N GLY A 160 1.77 -2.36 5.68
CA GLY A 160 1.62 -0.95 6.00
C GLY A 160 0.16 -0.54 6.22
N THR A 161 -0.79 -1.24 5.58
CA THR A 161 -2.23 -1.07 5.81
C THR A 161 -2.64 -1.47 7.21
N ARG A 162 -2.15 -2.62 7.71
CA ARG A 162 -2.36 -3.01 9.11
C ARG A 162 -1.80 -1.98 10.08
N THR A 163 -0.53 -1.61 9.95
CA THR A 163 0.10 -0.63 10.84
C THR A 163 -0.68 0.68 10.89
N PHE A 164 -1.04 1.22 9.72
CA PHE A 164 -1.77 2.48 9.62
C PHE A 164 -3.19 2.37 10.19
N PHE A 165 -3.93 1.32 9.86
CA PHE A 165 -5.29 1.15 10.31
C PHE A 165 -5.37 1.00 11.84
N LEU A 166 -4.50 0.17 12.41
CA LEU A 166 -4.41 -0.05 13.86
C LEU A 166 -4.10 1.25 14.62
N ASP A 167 -3.17 2.07 14.12
CA ASP A 167 -2.90 3.42 14.64
C ASP A 167 -4.16 4.30 14.64
N LYS A 168 -4.88 4.36 13.51
CA LYS A 168 -6.11 5.17 13.38
C LYS A 168 -7.23 4.77 14.31
N ILE A 169 -7.34 3.48 14.64
CA ILE A 169 -8.35 2.97 15.56
C ILE A 169 -7.87 2.93 17.01
N GLY A 170 -6.62 3.32 17.29
CA GLY A 170 -6.05 3.32 18.65
C GLY A 170 -5.86 1.91 19.23
N VAL A 171 -5.52 0.94 18.38
CA VAL A 171 -5.21 -0.44 18.79
C VAL A 171 -3.73 -0.69 18.52
N THR A 172 -2.98 -1.15 19.52
CA THR A 172 -1.61 -1.64 19.33
C THR A 172 -1.62 -3.10 18.87
N GLU A 173 -0.53 -3.57 18.28
CA GLU A 173 -0.39 -4.99 17.90
C GLU A 173 -0.64 -5.95 19.07
N ALA A 174 -0.24 -5.59 20.30
CA ALA A 174 -0.46 -6.41 21.49
C ALA A 174 -1.94 -6.43 21.94
N GLN A 175 -2.75 -5.48 21.48
CA GLN A 175 -4.18 -5.36 21.80
C GLN A 175 -5.07 -5.98 20.71
N VAL A 176 -4.51 -6.42 19.58
CA VAL A 176 -5.25 -7.16 18.56
C VAL A 176 -5.81 -8.43 19.20
N GLY A 177 -7.13 -8.57 19.19
CA GLY A 177 -7.79 -9.64 19.90
C GLY A 177 -7.72 -10.99 19.16
N SER A 178 -7.91 -12.08 19.90
CA SER A 178 -7.76 -13.46 19.39
C SER A 178 -8.81 -13.87 18.34
N CYS A 179 -9.89 -13.11 18.19
CA CYS A 179 -10.89 -13.32 17.13
C CYS A 179 -10.44 -12.83 15.75
N VAL A 180 -9.36 -12.04 15.68
CA VAL A 180 -8.85 -11.49 14.42
C VAL A 180 -8.03 -12.54 13.68
N ARG A 181 -8.35 -12.77 12.41
CA ARG A 181 -7.58 -13.65 11.52
C ARG A 181 -6.76 -12.83 10.52
N GLU A 182 -5.77 -13.48 9.91
CA GLU A 182 -4.99 -12.87 8.84
C GLU A 182 -5.63 -13.12 7.46
N MET A 183 -5.47 -12.17 6.55
CA MET A 183 -5.84 -12.24 5.14
C MET A 183 -4.79 -11.51 4.28
N GLN A 184 -4.80 -11.70 2.96
CA GLN A 184 -3.97 -10.85 2.10
C GLN A 184 -4.54 -9.44 1.93
N GLU A 185 -3.68 -8.42 1.92
CA GLU A 185 -4.13 -7.04 1.81
C GLU A 185 -4.85 -6.77 0.48
N HIS A 186 -5.96 -6.03 0.56
CA HIS A 186 -6.79 -5.64 -0.58
C HIS A 186 -7.32 -6.82 -1.42
N ASN A 187 -7.41 -8.01 -0.81
CA ASN A 187 -7.98 -9.19 -1.45
C ASN A 187 -9.42 -9.45 -0.97
N GLY A 188 -10.38 -8.79 -1.60
CA GLY A 188 -11.80 -8.88 -1.23
C GLY A 188 -12.42 -10.26 -1.44
N VAL A 189 -11.84 -11.11 -2.31
CA VAL A 189 -12.34 -12.49 -2.49
C VAL A 189 -12.17 -13.38 -1.26
N GLU A 190 -11.29 -13.00 -0.31
CA GLU A 190 -11.11 -13.71 0.96
C GLU A 190 -12.21 -13.42 1.99
N LEU A 191 -13.05 -12.39 1.77
CA LEU A 191 -14.22 -12.10 2.61
C LEU A 191 -15.35 -13.07 2.26
N THR A 192 -15.28 -14.27 2.85
CA THR A 192 -16.13 -15.42 2.56
C THR A 192 -17.30 -15.58 3.54
N GLY A 193 -17.17 -15.06 4.76
CA GLY A 193 -18.18 -15.09 5.81
C GLY A 193 -19.02 -13.82 5.88
N ALA A 194 -20.29 -13.95 6.29
CA ALA A 194 -21.17 -12.79 6.48
C ALA A 194 -20.66 -11.82 7.56
N GLY A 195 -19.87 -12.31 8.51
CA GLY A 195 -19.23 -11.51 9.56
C GLY A 195 -17.93 -10.81 9.17
N ASP A 196 -17.38 -11.10 7.98
CA ASP A 196 -16.04 -10.67 7.63
C ASP A 196 -15.99 -9.15 7.45
N ILE A 197 -15.03 -8.53 8.11
CA ILE A 197 -14.73 -7.11 8.06
C ILE A 197 -13.21 -6.93 8.03
N ALA A 198 -12.71 -6.17 7.06
CA ALA A 198 -11.27 -5.99 6.86
C ALA A 198 -10.95 -4.54 6.50
N PRO A 199 -9.77 -4.00 6.89
CA PRO A 199 -9.30 -2.75 6.34
C PRO A 199 -8.97 -2.92 4.85
N TYR A 200 -9.25 -1.88 4.06
CA TYR A 200 -9.10 -1.93 2.61
C TYR A 200 -8.66 -0.54 2.09
N SER A 201 -7.65 -0.50 1.22
CA SER A 201 -7.22 0.74 0.56
C SER A 201 -8.26 1.17 -0.48
N VAL A 202 -8.72 2.41 -0.35
CA VAL A 202 -9.70 2.99 -1.27
C VAL A 202 -9.10 3.11 -2.67
N ALA A 203 -7.82 3.46 -2.79
CA ALA A 203 -7.15 3.53 -4.09
C ALA A 203 -7.11 2.16 -4.78
N GLN A 204 -6.76 1.10 -4.04
CA GLN A 204 -6.78 -0.27 -4.56
C GLN A 204 -8.18 -0.73 -4.98
N TYR A 205 -9.20 -0.43 -4.17
CA TYR A 205 -10.59 -0.75 -4.54
C TYR A 205 -10.99 -0.06 -5.86
N LEU A 206 -10.64 1.23 -6.02
CA LEU A 206 -10.92 2.00 -7.23
C LEU A 206 -10.14 1.48 -8.44
N ALA A 207 -8.88 1.10 -8.27
CA ALA A 207 -8.08 0.50 -9.34
C ALA A 207 -8.68 -0.82 -9.84
N GLN A 208 -9.09 -1.69 -8.89
CA GLN A 208 -9.69 -3.00 -9.19
C GLN A 208 -11.05 -2.86 -9.86
N THR A 209 -11.94 -2.05 -9.27
CA THR A 209 -13.30 -1.83 -9.81
C THR A 209 -13.32 -0.99 -11.08
N GLY A 210 -12.31 -0.15 -11.30
CA GLY A 210 -12.07 0.60 -12.52
C GLY A 210 -11.44 -0.23 -13.65
N GLY A 211 -11.03 -1.47 -13.38
CA GLY A 211 -10.48 -2.38 -14.38
C GLY A 211 -9.08 -2.04 -14.89
N VAL A 212 -8.30 -1.24 -14.14
CA VAL A 212 -6.90 -0.93 -14.48
C VAL A 212 -5.91 -1.94 -13.91
N VAL A 213 -6.37 -2.81 -12.99
CA VAL A 213 -5.63 -3.94 -12.44
C VAL A 213 -6.50 -5.18 -12.41
N THR A 214 -5.90 -6.33 -12.09
CA THR A 214 -6.67 -7.57 -11.85
C THR A 214 -7.66 -7.33 -10.72
N ASP A 215 -8.93 -7.58 -11.01
CA ASP A 215 -9.98 -7.45 -10.01
C ASP A 215 -9.89 -8.56 -8.95
N ARG A 216 -9.71 -8.16 -7.69
CA ARG A 216 -9.74 -9.01 -6.50
C ARG A 216 -10.72 -8.48 -5.45
N HIS A 217 -11.56 -7.50 -5.76
CA HIS A 217 -12.48 -6.91 -4.77
C HIS A 217 -13.63 -7.89 -4.47
N GLY A 218 -13.89 -8.82 -5.39
CA GLY A 218 -14.92 -9.84 -5.25
C GLY A 218 -16.30 -9.20 -5.12
N VAL A 219 -17.01 -9.51 -4.04
CA VAL A 219 -18.33 -8.93 -3.75
C VAL A 219 -18.27 -7.84 -2.68
N THR A 220 -17.07 -7.36 -2.35
CA THR A 220 -16.90 -6.43 -1.23
C THR A 220 -17.36 -5.03 -1.57
N VAL A 221 -17.82 -4.31 -0.55
CA VAL A 221 -18.19 -2.90 -0.62
C VAL A 221 -17.54 -2.15 0.53
N LEU A 222 -17.22 -0.88 0.29
CA LEU A 222 -16.55 -0.02 1.25
C LEU A 222 -17.54 0.65 2.22
N GLY A 223 -17.16 0.71 3.49
CA GLY A 223 -17.90 1.38 4.54
C GLY A 223 -17.52 2.83 4.74
N LYS A 224 -18.42 3.57 5.40
CA LYS A 224 -18.12 4.89 5.96
C LYS A 224 -17.44 4.74 7.31
N VAL A 225 -16.73 5.80 7.70
CA VAL A 225 -16.19 5.93 9.06
C VAL A 225 -16.56 7.29 9.62
N ASN A 226 -17.18 7.29 10.80
CA ASN A 226 -17.66 8.50 11.48
C ASN A 226 -18.54 9.38 10.54
N GLY A 227 -19.42 8.79 9.74
CA GLY A 227 -20.29 9.53 8.81
C GLY A 227 -19.64 9.93 7.48
N VAL A 228 -18.32 9.75 7.32
CA VAL A 228 -17.59 10.18 6.13
C VAL A 228 -17.44 9.01 5.15
N ALA A 229 -17.84 9.21 3.89
CA ALA A 229 -17.67 8.21 2.84
C ALA A 229 -16.22 8.19 2.32
N PRO A 230 -15.66 7.01 2.01
CA PRO A 230 -14.29 6.86 1.52
C PRO A 230 -14.11 7.35 0.09
N THR A 231 -15.19 7.41 -0.68
CA THR A 231 -15.20 7.91 -2.05
C THR A 231 -16.16 9.09 -2.19
N SER A 232 -15.88 9.95 -3.18
CA SER A 232 -16.73 11.06 -3.58
C SER A 232 -16.70 11.16 -5.10
N LYS A 233 -17.87 11.12 -5.75
CA LYS A 233 -18.01 11.18 -7.22
C LYS A 233 -17.14 10.17 -7.97
N GLY A 234 -17.02 8.95 -7.44
CA GLY A 234 -16.25 7.87 -8.08
C GLY A 234 -14.73 7.96 -7.90
N ALA A 235 -14.22 8.92 -7.13
CA ALA A 235 -12.80 9.05 -6.80
C ALA A 235 -12.56 8.95 -5.29
N LEU A 236 -11.29 8.84 -4.90
CA LEU A 236 -10.87 8.91 -3.50
C LEU A 236 -11.40 10.19 -2.84
N ASN A 237 -12.08 10.07 -1.70
CA ASN A 237 -12.37 11.22 -0.86
C ASN A 237 -11.12 11.59 -0.06
N THR A 238 -10.36 12.57 -0.53
CA THR A 238 -9.13 13.03 0.17
C THR A 238 -9.38 13.66 1.54
N ALA A 239 -10.64 13.97 1.88
CA ALA A 239 -11.06 14.42 3.21
C ALA A 239 -11.47 13.26 4.15
N PHE A 240 -11.35 12.00 3.72
CA PHE A 240 -11.63 10.85 4.57
C PHE A 240 -10.68 10.83 5.79
N PRO A 241 -11.18 10.55 7.01
CA PRO A 241 -10.41 10.70 8.24
C PRO A 241 -9.20 9.76 8.35
N TYR A 242 -9.24 8.61 7.69
CA TYR A 242 -8.11 7.65 7.67
C TYR A 242 -7.36 7.74 6.34
N SER A 243 -6.93 8.96 6.00
CA SER A 243 -6.09 9.23 4.84
C SER A 243 -4.61 9.23 5.20
N ARG A 244 -3.77 8.87 4.23
CA ARG A 244 -2.31 8.77 4.36
C ARG A 244 -1.61 9.15 3.06
N ASP A 245 -0.44 9.75 3.17
CA ASP A 245 0.48 9.76 2.02
C ASP A 245 1.07 8.36 1.84
N VAL A 246 1.40 8.03 0.60
CA VAL A 246 2.16 6.84 0.23
C VAL A 246 3.47 7.24 -0.41
N TYR A 247 4.49 6.39 -0.29
CA TYR A 247 5.89 6.78 -0.45
C TYR A 247 6.67 5.81 -1.31
N ASN A 248 7.64 6.36 -2.05
CA ASN A 248 8.82 5.62 -2.48
C ASN A 248 9.94 5.93 -1.48
N VAL A 249 10.44 4.91 -0.81
CA VAL A 249 11.48 5.01 0.21
C VAL A 249 12.82 4.73 -0.43
N VAL A 250 13.76 5.66 -0.33
CA VAL A 250 15.10 5.55 -0.92
C VAL A 250 16.18 5.71 0.14
N PRO A 251 17.40 5.18 -0.07
CA PRO A 251 18.54 5.51 0.78
C PRO A 251 18.80 7.02 0.74
N THR A 252 18.90 7.68 1.89
CA THR A 252 19.10 9.13 2.00
C THR A 252 20.38 9.57 1.29
N ALA A 253 21.43 8.73 1.32
CA ALA A 253 22.69 8.98 0.62
C ALA A 253 22.54 9.01 -0.92
N LYS A 254 21.41 8.51 -1.46
CA LYS A 254 21.12 8.45 -2.90
C LYS A 254 20.21 9.59 -3.38
N LEU A 255 19.82 10.54 -2.52
CA LEU A 255 18.97 11.66 -2.93
C LEU A 255 19.60 12.56 -4.02
N THR A 256 20.93 12.58 -4.13
CA THR A 256 21.66 13.33 -5.16
C THR A 256 22.11 12.46 -6.34
N ASP A 257 21.83 11.15 -6.33
CA ASP A 257 22.04 10.30 -7.49
C ASP A 257 21.12 10.77 -8.63
N ALA A 258 21.68 11.02 -9.81
CA ALA A 258 20.93 11.64 -10.91
C ALA A 258 19.69 10.84 -11.32
N THR A 259 19.74 9.51 -11.25
CA THR A 259 18.62 8.64 -11.64
C THR A 259 17.55 8.64 -10.56
N VAL A 260 17.93 8.52 -9.29
CA VAL A 260 17.00 8.59 -8.15
C VAL A 260 16.35 9.97 -8.07
N ALA A 261 17.14 11.04 -8.16
CA ALA A 261 16.67 12.41 -8.10
C ALA A 261 15.66 12.71 -9.21
N ALA A 262 16.00 12.41 -10.46
CA ALA A 262 15.10 12.63 -11.59
C ALA A 262 13.81 11.79 -11.49
N THR A 263 13.87 10.61 -10.87
CA THR A 263 12.72 9.71 -10.78
C THR A 263 11.76 10.10 -9.66
N PHE A 264 12.26 10.41 -8.47
CA PHE A 264 11.45 10.57 -7.26
C PHE A 264 11.49 11.96 -6.62
N VAL A 265 12.60 12.70 -6.73
CA VAL A 265 12.85 13.88 -5.88
C VAL A 265 12.28 15.16 -6.49
N GLY A 266 11.48 15.87 -5.69
CA GLY A 266 10.86 17.14 -6.04
C GLY A 266 9.59 17.00 -6.88
N ALA A 267 8.83 18.10 -6.93
CA ALA A 267 7.55 18.16 -7.66
C ALA A 267 7.71 17.97 -9.17
N SER A 268 8.91 18.21 -9.72
CA SER A 268 9.25 17.99 -11.13
C SER A 268 9.78 16.59 -11.43
N SER A 269 9.84 15.70 -10.45
CA SER A 269 10.26 14.31 -10.65
C SER A 269 9.36 13.59 -11.65
N LYS A 270 9.90 12.54 -12.30
CA LYS A 270 9.13 11.75 -13.27
C LYS A 270 7.89 11.10 -12.63
N VAL A 271 7.97 10.69 -11.36
CA VAL A 271 6.78 10.17 -10.65
C VAL A 271 5.74 11.28 -10.43
N CYS A 272 6.13 12.44 -9.89
CA CYS A 272 5.19 13.51 -9.58
C CYS A 272 4.54 14.16 -10.81
N THR A 273 5.24 14.16 -11.95
CA THR A 273 4.71 14.69 -13.21
C THR A 273 3.75 13.73 -13.93
N ASN A 274 3.68 12.45 -13.53
CA ASN A 274 2.74 11.45 -14.05
C ASN A 274 1.47 11.34 -13.18
N SER A 275 0.89 12.48 -12.80
CA SER A 275 -0.30 12.54 -11.94
C SER A 275 -1.54 11.86 -12.54
N GLY A 276 -1.68 11.87 -13.87
CA GLY A 276 -2.75 11.15 -14.58
C GLY A 276 -2.71 9.64 -14.30
N THR A 277 -1.54 9.02 -14.47
CA THR A 277 -1.33 7.60 -14.13
C THR A 277 -1.64 7.34 -12.66
N ILE A 278 -1.19 8.20 -11.74
CA ILE A 278 -1.47 8.04 -10.31
C ILE A 278 -2.99 8.03 -10.02
N GLN A 279 -3.71 8.95 -10.65
CA GLN A 279 -5.17 9.07 -10.51
C GLN A 279 -5.95 7.94 -11.16
N ASP A 280 -5.49 7.42 -12.31
CA ASP A 280 -6.09 6.26 -12.98
C ASP A 280 -6.08 5.02 -12.07
N TYR A 281 -5.08 4.90 -11.19
CA TYR A 281 -4.99 3.86 -10.16
C TYR A 281 -5.69 4.22 -8.84
N GLY A 282 -6.59 5.22 -8.85
CA GLY A 282 -7.46 5.54 -7.73
C GLY A 282 -6.84 6.40 -6.62
N PHE A 283 -5.57 6.80 -6.74
CA PHE A 283 -4.90 7.62 -5.74
C PHE A 283 -5.24 9.11 -5.89
N GLY A 284 -5.24 9.84 -4.77
CA GLY A 284 -5.40 11.29 -4.74
C GLY A 284 -4.09 12.04 -4.97
N ALA A 285 -4.19 13.27 -5.46
CA ALA A 285 -3.04 14.17 -5.56
C ALA A 285 -2.61 14.69 -4.17
N ILE A 286 -1.32 15.04 -4.05
CA ILE A 286 -0.73 15.64 -2.86
C ILE A 286 0.13 16.85 -3.23
N ALA A 287 0.15 17.87 -2.37
CA ALA A 287 0.93 19.09 -2.62
C ALA A 287 2.44 18.90 -2.37
N ASN A 288 2.79 17.97 -1.47
CA ASN A 288 4.16 17.64 -1.07
C ASN A 288 4.79 16.53 -1.94
N CYS A 289 4.27 16.25 -3.14
CA CYS A 289 4.85 15.20 -3.99
C CYS A 289 6.35 15.43 -4.22
N GLY A 290 7.16 14.41 -3.96
CA GLY A 290 8.62 14.46 -4.14
C GLY A 290 9.38 15.10 -2.98
N ASP A 291 8.71 15.47 -1.88
CA ASP A 291 9.35 16.04 -0.71
C ASP A 291 10.33 15.05 -0.05
N THR A 292 11.44 15.55 0.51
CA THR A 292 12.52 14.73 1.09
C THR A 292 12.76 14.99 2.58
N SER A 293 11.80 15.65 3.26
CA SER A 293 11.94 16.02 4.66
C SER A 293 11.74 14.84 5.61
N LEU A 294 10.91 13.86 5.24
CA LEU A 294 10.62 12.70 6.06
C LEU A 294 11.75 11.66 5.96
N LYS A 295 12.52 11.53 7.04
CA LYS A 295 13.69 10.63 7.13
C LYS A 295 13.60 9.74 8.36
N GLY A 296 14.19 8.56 8.27
CA GLY A 296 14.12 7.54 9.31
C GLY A 296 15.04 6.35 9.05
N GLU A 297 14.98 5.40 9.96
CA GLU A 297 15.56 4.06 9.84
C GLU A 297 14.53 3.05 9.33
N ARG A 298 13.25 3.17 9.71
CA ARG A 298 12.17 2.23 9.35
C ARG A 298 10.78 2.88 9.35
#